data_AF-A0A959Z4A9-F1
#
_entry.id   AF-A0A959Z4A9-F1
#
_cell.length_a   1.000
_cell.length_b   1.000
_cell.length_c   1.000
_cell.angle_alpha   90.00
_cell.angle_beta   90.00
_cell.angle_gamma   90.00
#
_symmetry.space_group_name_H-M   'P 1'
#
loop_
_entity.id
_entity.type
_entity.pdbx_description
1 polymer ?
#
loop_
_entity_poly.entity_id
_entity_poly.type
_entity_poly.pdbx_seq_one_letter_code
_entity_poly.pdbx_strand_id
1 'polypeptide(L)'
;MLLVCLPLVAQQNSLYQAISYQAVARDANGDPLANQTIGLEFLITAGPGGVYQETQTTTTNDQGLFTVNIGEGTPSGFGPLEDYPWYHPSNDMRLFVSADFTGGTNYQFLGEEIIR
;
A
#
# COMPACT_ATOMS: atom_id res chain seq x y z
N MET A 1 -16.25 -21.12 -46.28
CA MET A 1 -16.16 -21.37 -44.83
C MET A 1 -15.24 -20.31 -44.25
N LEU A 2 -15.82 -19.25 -43.69
CA LEU A 2 -15.09 -18.08 -43.19
C LEU A 2 -14.67 -18.35 -41.74
N LEU A 3 -13.37 -18.33 -41.46
CA LEU A 3 -12.84 -18.46 -40.10
C LEU A 3 -12.80 -17.05 -39.48
N VAL A 4 -13.61 -16.81 -38.44
CA VAL A 4 -13.56 -15.59 -37.63
C VAL A 4 -12.73 -15.88 -36.38
N CYS A 5 -11.54 -15.30 -36.29
CA CYS A 5 -10.71 -15.34 -35.09
C CYS A 5 -11.17 -14.24 -34.13
N LEU A 6 -11.90 -14.59 -33.07
CA LEU A 6 -12.09 -13.67 -31.95
C LEU A 6 -10.77 -13.52 -31.20
N PRO A 7 -10.27 -12.30 -30.91
CA PRO A 7 -9.26 -12.15 -29.89
C PRO A 7 -9.89 -12.48 -28.53
N LEU A 8 -9.33 -13.49 -27.86
CA LEU A 8 -9.54 -13.71 -26.45
C LEU A 8 -8.94 -12.50 -25.71
N VAL A 9 -9.78 -11.56 -25.27
CA VAL A 9 -9.34 -10.57 -24.29
C VAL A 9 -9.28 -11.32 -22.96
N ALA A 10 -8.07 -11.77 -22.59
CA ALA A 10 -7.80 -12.13 -21.21
C ALA A 10 -7.90 -10.84 -20.39
N GLN A 11 -9.04 -10.57 -19.75
CA GLN A 11 -9.08 -9.62 -18.66
C GLN A 11 -8.26 -10.23 -17.53
N GLN A 12 -7.00 -9.80 -17.39
CA GLN A 12 -6.21 -10.07 -16.21
C GLN A 12 -6.82 -9.27 -15.05
N ASN A 13 -7.93 -9.74 -14.47
CA ASN A 13 -8.27 -9.38 -13.11
C ASN A 13 -7.34 -10.18 -12.20
N SER A 14 -6.12 -9.69 -12.04
CA SER A 14 -5.31 -10.07 -10.89
C SER A 14 -6.00 -9.48 -9.66
N LEU A 15 -6.90 -10.25 -9.05
CA LEU A 15 -7.60 -9.94 -7.81
C LEU A 15 -6.58 -9.96 -6.66
N TYR A 16 -5.63 -9.03 -6.63
CA TYR A 16 -4.84 -8.77 -5.44
C TYR A 16 -5.75 -8.05 -4.45
N GLN A 17 -6.23 -8.82 -3.48
CA GLN A 17 -7.09 -8.30 -2.40
C GLN A 17 -6.24 -7.60 -1.34
N ALA A 18 -4.96 -7.98 -1.18
CA ALA A 18 -4.03 -7.33 -0.28
C ALA A 18 -2.55 -7.52 -0.66
N ILE A 19 -1.69 -6.63 -0.18
CA ILE A 19 -0.22 -6.72 -0.22
C ILE A 19 0.31 -6.85 1.21
N SER A 20 1.02 -7.92 1.53
CA SER A 20 1.70 -8.02 2.82
C SER A 20 2.88 -7.06 2.90
N TYR A 21 2.90 -6.22 3.93
CA TYR A 21 3.94 -5.24 4.20
C TYR A 21 4.53 -5.46 5.59
N GLN A 22 5.85 -5.54 5.66
CA GLN A 22 6.59 -5.72 6.90
C GLN A 22 7.70 -4.68 6.99
N ALA A 23 7.78 -3.99 8.12
CA ALA A 23 8.80 -2.99 8.37
C ALA A 23 9.15 -2.88 9.85
N VAL A 24 10.27 -2.21 10.12
CA VAL A 24 10.76 -1.92 11.48
C VAL A 24 10.67 -0.43 11.74
N ALA A 25 9.87 -0.03 12.72
CA ALA A 25 9.75 1.35 13.15
C ALA A 25 10.89 1.72 14.12
N ARG A 26 11.57 2.83 13.85
CA ARG A 26 12.67 3.36 14.66
C ARG A 26 12.45 4.84 14.94
N ASP A 27 12.96 5.32 16.06
CA ASP A 27 12.98 6.74 16.39
C ASP A 27 14.12 7.48 15.66
N ALA A 28 14.25 8.79 15.92
CA ALA A 28 15.30 9.63 15.32
C ALA A 28 16.73 9.26 15.75
N ASN A 29 16.89 8.52 16.86
CA ASN A 29 18.18 8.02 17.33
C ASN A 29 18.52 6.64 16.72
N GLY A 30 17.57 6.03 16.01
CA GLY A 30 17.68 4.70 15.44
C GLY A 30 17.25 3.58 16.38
N ASP A 31 16.72 3.90 17.56
CA ASP A 31 16.22 2.91 18.52
C ASP A 31 14.87 2.37 18.06
N PRO A 32 14.59 1.06 18.24
CA PRO A 32 13.30 0.48 17.87
C PRO A 32 12.16 1.08 18.70
N LEU A 33 11.07 1.45 18.04
CA LEU A 33 9.83 1.81 18.72
C LEU A 33 9.14 0.53 19.19
N ALA A 34 9.50 0.02 20.36
CA ALA A 34 9.04 -1.26 20.88
C ALA A 34 7.64 -1.19 21.51
N ASN A 35 6.78 -2.18 21.22
CA ASN A 35 5.42 -2.30 21.79
C ASN A 35 4.58 -1.01 21.68
N GLN A 36 4.77 -0.28 20.60
CA GLN A 36 4.17 1.02 20.37
C GLN A 36 3.05 0.87 19.34
N THR A 37 1.86 1.41 19.68
CA THR A 37 0.81 1.59 18.69
C THR A 37 1.21 2.71 17.74
N ILE A 38 1.19 2.42 16.44
CA ILE A 38 1.49 3.37 15.37
C ILE A 38 0.30 3.45 14.39
N GLY A 39 0.05 4.65 13.87
CA GLY A 39 -0.83 4.88 12.75
C GLY A 39 -0.03 4.76 11.45
N LEU A 40 -0.62 4.17 10.42
CA LEU A 40 -0.03 3.98 9.11
C LEU A 40 -0.97 4.56 8.06
N GLU A 41 -0.39 5.19 7.05
CA GLU A 41 -1.07 5.59 5.83
C GLU A 41 -0.31 5.04 4.63
N PHE A 42 -1.05 4.39 3.74
CA PHE A 42 -0.53 3.85 2.49
C PHE A 42 -1.20 4.56 1.33
N LEU A 43 -0.39 5.03 0.38
CA LEU A 43 -0.85 5.57 -0.88
C LEU A 43 -0.20 4.80 -2.01
N ILE A 44 -1.02 4.20 -2.86
CA ILE A 44 -0.57 3.60 -4.11
C ILE A 44 -0.90 4.57 -5.24
N THR A 45 0.04 4.82 -6.14
CA THR A 45 -0.21 5.67 -7.32
C THR A 45 0.74 5.39 -8.48
N ALA A 46 0.28 5.65 -9.71
CA ALA A 46 1.10 5.70 -10.93
C ALA A 46 1.27 7.15 -11.47
N GLY A 47 0.90 8.18 -10.70
CA GLY A 47 0.97 9.58 -11.13
C GLY A 47 0.15 10.56 -10.28
N PRO A 48 -0.12 11.78 -10.78
CA PRO A 48 -0.98 12.73 -10.10
C PRO A 48 -2.44 12.26 -10.20
N GLY A 49 -3.04 11.94 -9.05
CA GLY A 49 -4.33 11.24 -8.94
C GLY A 49 -4.07 9.86 -8.36
N GLY A 50 -4.08 9.78 -7.03
CA GLY A 50 -3.86 8.54 -6.30
C GLY A 50 -4.76 7.41 -6.80
N VAL A 51 -4.24 6.20 -6.70
CA VAL A 51 -4.94 4.99 -7.14
C VAL A 51 -5.76 4.42 -5.98
N TYR A 52 -5.12 4.37 -4.83
CA TYR A 52 -5.67 3.77 -3.63
C TYR A 52 -5.02 4.43 -2.42
N GLN A 53 -5.82 4.75 -1.41
CA GLN A 53 -5.32 5.26 -0.15
C GLN A 53 -6.08 4.63 1.01
N GLU A 54 -5.34 4.17 2.01
CA GLU A 54 -5.91 3.63 3.24
C GLU A 54 -5.12 4.05 4.47
N THR A 55 -5.76 3.86 5.62
CA THR A 55 -5.15 4.04 6.94
C THR A 55 -5.30 2.76 7.75
N GLN A 56 -4.30 2.48 8.58
CA GLN A 56 -4.30 1.34 9.50
C GLN A 56 -3.70 1.74 10.84
N THR A 57 -4.00 0.96 11.88
CA THR A 57 -3.27 1.00 13.14
C THR A 57 -2.69 -0.38 13.42
N THR A 58 -1.45 -0.41 13.90
CA THR A 58 -0.78 -1.66 14.30
C THR A 58 0.07 -1.43 15.54
N THR A 59 0.51 -2.51 16.17
CA THR A 59 1.41 -2.47 17.32
C THR A 59 2.71 -3.17 16.95
N THR A 60 3.83 -2.50 17.15
CA THR A 60 5.16 -3.08 16.94
C THR A 60 5.51 -4.10 18.01
N ASN A 61 6.43 -5.02 17.72
CA ASN A 61 6.99 -5.91 18.74
C ASN A 61 8.20 -5.27 19.46
N ASP A 62 8.88 -6.04 20.32
CA ASP A 62 10.08 -5.61 21.07
C ASP A 62 11.25 -5.11 20.20
N GLN A 63 11.25 -5.43 18.90
CA GLN A 63 12.27 -5.01 17.94
C GLN A 63 11.78 -3.88 17.02
N GLY A 64 10.60 -3.31 17.28
CA GLY A 64 9.98 -2.31 16.41
C GLY A 64 9.36 -2.90 15.14
N LEU A 65 9.36 -4.22 14.96
CA LEU A 65 8.82 -4.89 13.78
C LEU A 65 7.29 -4.90 13.84
N PHE A 66 6.66 -4.61 12.71
CA PHE A 66 5.23 -4.79 12.51
C PHE A 66 4.94 -5.44 11.15
N THR A 67 3.76 -6.00 10.99
CA THR A 67 3.28 -6.58 9.73
C THR A 67 1.81 -6.22 9.54
N VAL A 68 1.46 -5.79 8.34
CA VAL A 68 0.12 -5.41 7.94
C VAL A 68 -0.16 -5.88 6.52
N ASN A 69 -1.44 -5.95 6.15
CA ASN A 69 -1.88 -6.27 4.80
C ASN A 69 -2.49 -5.00 4.19
N ILE A 70 -1.81 -4.39 3.23
CA ILE A 70 -2.30 -3.21 2.51
C ILE A 70 -3.48 -3.65 1.64
N GLY A 71 -4.65 -3.03 1.78
CA GLY A 71 -5.90 -3.49 1.17
C GLY A 71 -6.97 -3.90 2.18
N GLU A 72 -6.56 -4.19 3.42
CA GLU A 72 -7.45 -4.57 4.54
C GLU A 72 -7.66 -3.42 5.55
N GLY A 73 -7.14 -2.23 5.26
CA GLY A 73 -7.25 -1.05 6.10
C GLY A 73 -8.57 -0.30 5.92
N THR A 74 -8.64 0.89 6.53
CA THR A 74 -9.75 1.82 6.34
C THR A 74 -9.47 2.71 5.13
N PRO A 75 -10.23 2.62 4.02
CA PRO A 75 -10.05 3.47 2.87
C PRO A 75 -10.20 4.95 3.25
N SER A 76 -9.23 5.77 2.86
CA SER A 76 -9.19 7.21 3.18
C SER A 76 -9.16 8.10 1.93
N GLY A 77 -9.20 7.49 0.74
CA GLY A 77 -9.32 8.16 -0.55
C GLY A 77 -9.35 7.15 -1.70
N PHE A 78 -9.85 7.57 -2.86
CA PHE A 78 -9.92 6.77 -4.09
C PHE A 78 -10.78 5.49 -3.97
N GLY A 79 -10.91 4.73 -5.07
CA GLY A 79 -11.75 3.51 -5.13
C GLY A 79 -11.12 2.30 -4.42
N PRO A 80 -11.82 1.16 -4.31
CA PRO A 80 -11.26 -0.04 -3.72
C PRO A 80 -10.06 -0.55 -4.54
N LEU A 81 -9.07 -1.16 -3.87
CA LEU A 81 -7.81 -1.60 -4.48
C LEU A 81 -8.02 -2.56 -5.67
N GLU A 82 -9.09 -3.36 -5.61
CA GLU A 82 -9.48 -4.34 -6.63
C GLU A 82 -9.88 -3.70 -7.98
N ASP A 83 -10.28 -2.43 -7.98
CA ASP A 83 -10.74 -1.73 -9.18
C ASP A 83 -9.58 -1.18 -10.03
N TYR A 84 -8.34 -1.21 -9.53
CA TYR A 84 -7.23 -0.58 -10.22
C TYR A 84 -6.27 -1.57 -10.89
N PRO A 85 -5.90 -1.33 -12.16
CA PRO A 85 -4.90 -2.15 -12.83
C PRO A 85 -3.52 -1.97 -12.19
N TRP A 86 -2.90 -3.09 -11.76
CA TRP A 86 -1.53 -3.14 -11.22
C TRP A 86 -0.43 -2.74 -12.20
N TYR A 87 -0.82 -2.42 -13.43
CA TYR A 87 0.03 -1.99 -14.50
C TYR A 87 -0.52 -0.70 -15.09
N HIS A 88 0.32 0.34 -15.10
CA HIS A 88 0.05 1.56 -15.84
C HIS A 88 1.00 1.64 -17.04
N PRO A 89 0.49 1.86 -18.27
CA PRO A 89 1.29 1.73 -19.49
C PRO A 89 2.42 2.76 -19.63
N SER A 90 2.36 3.84 -18.85
CA SER A 90 3.30 4.97 -18.97
C SER A 90 4.10 5.27 -17.70
N ASN A 91 3.80 4.62 -16.57
CA ASN A 91 4.42 4.92 -15.27
C ASN A 91 4.47 3.67 -14.39
N ASP A 92 5.50 3.56 -13.57
CA ASP A 92 5.57 2.53 -12.52
C ASP A 92 4.54 2.83 -11.42
N MET A 93 3.93 1.79 -10.88
CA MET A 93 3.16 1.90 -9.65
C MET A 93 4.10 2.07 -8.46
N ARG A 94 3.77 3.00 -7.59
CA ARG A 94 4.54 3.33 -6.39
C ARG A 94 3.69 3.21 -5.15
N LEU A 95 4.27 2.62 -4.11
CA LEU A 95 3.76 2.63 -2.75
C LEU A 95 4.45 3.75 -1.98
N PHE A 96 3.67 4.66 -1.42
CA PHE A 96 4.11 5.66 -0.46
C PHE A 96 3.68 5.20 0.93
N VAL A 97 4.62 5.24 1.87
CA VAL A 97 4.39 4.84 3.26
C VAL A 97 4.57 6.05 4.16
N SER A 98 3.57 6.33 4.98
CA SER A 98 3.60 7.36 6.00
C SER A 98 3.18 6.78 7.35
N ALA A 99 3.66 7.35 8.46
CA ALA A 99 3.29 6.88 9.80
C ALA A 99 3.12 8.02 10.81
N ASP A 100 2.26 7.78 11.79
CA ASP A 100 2.18 8.53 13.04
C ASP A 100 2.62 7.61 14.18
N PHE A 101 3.80 7.87 14.73
CA PHE A 101 4.39 7.05 15.78
C PHE A 101 3.69 7.16 17.15
N THR A 102 2.71 8.05 17.29
CA THR A 102 1.86 8.17 18.49
C THR A 102 0.54 7.42 18.37
N GLY A 103 0.28 6.78 17.23
CA GLY A 103 -0.98 6.07 16.96
C GLY A 103 -2.12 6.99 16.51
N GLY A 104 -1.83 8.26 16.24
CA GLY A 104 -2.77 9.24 15.72
C GLY A 104 -2.89 9.23 14.20
N THR A 105 -3.27 10.38 13.64
CA THR A 105 -3.47 10.60 12.19
C THR A 105 -2.58 11.70 11.63
N ASN A 106 -1.54 12.12 12.36
CA ASN A 106 -0.58 13.11 11.90
C ASN A 106 0.60 12.43 11.18
N TYR A 107 0.32 11.91 9.99
CA TYR A 107 1.24 11.06 9.26
C TYR A 107 2.46 11.83 8.72
N GLN A 108 3.64 11.25 8.94
CA GLN A 108 4.90 11.69 8.37
C GLN A 108 5.35 10.73 7.28
N PHE A 109 5.75 11.26 6.12
CA PHE A 109 6.25 10.46 5.02
C PHE A 109 7.56 9.76 5.39
N LEU A 110 7.62 8.45 5.16
CA LEU A 110 8.78 7.61 5.48
C LEU A 110 9.55 7.17 4.24
N GLY A 111 8.85 6.92 3.13
CA GLY A 111 9.50 6.47 1.91
C GLY A 111 8.54 6.04 0.82
N GLU A 112 9.11 5.84 -0.36
CA GLU A 112 8.42 5.29 -1.52
C GLU A 112 9.13 4.03 -2.04
N GLU A 113 8.36 3.11 -2.60
CA GLU A 113 8.86 1.91 -3.28
C GLU A 113 8.14 1.72 -4.62
N ILE A 114 8.87 1.24 -5.63
CA ILE A 114 8.29 0.82 -6.90
C ILE A 114 7.75 -0.61 -6.76
N ILE A 115 6.46 -0.78 -7.01
CA ILE A 115 5.79 -2.08 -7.07
C ILE A 115 6.13 -2.70 -8.45
N ARG A 116 6.76 -3.89 -8.47
CA ARG A 116 7.17 -4.61 -9.69
C ARG A 116 6.45 -5.93 -9.84
#